data_AF-A0A7K3H0T3-F1
#
_entry.id   AF-A0A7K3H0T3-F1
#
_cell.length_a   1.000
_cell.length_b   1.000
_cell.length_c   1.000
_cell.angle_alpha   90.00
_cell.angle_beta   90.00
_cell.angle_gamma   90.00
#
_symmetry.space_group_name_H-M   'P 1'
#
loop_
_entity.id
_entity.type
_entity.pdbx_description
1 polymer ?
#
loop_
_entity_poly.entity_id
_entity_poly.type
_entity_poly.pdbx_seq_one_letter_code
_entity_poly.pdbx_strand_id
1 'polypeptide(L)' 'MTDSWLALEPGADPAERARTLRRAHETFTAAGTVSRPVRAVVAESWRRSVRAGVGPD' A
#
# COMPACT_ATOMS: atom_id res chain seq x y z
N MET A 1 16.21 2.31 20.46
CA MET A 1 16.01 1.67 19.15
C MET A 1 14.78 2.29 18.52
N THR A 2 14.95 3.43 17.85
CA THR A 2 13.88 4.07 17.09
C THR A 2 13.28 3.08 16.10
N ASP A 3 11.96 2.92 16.10
CA ASP A 3 11.21 2.11 15.15
C ASP A 3 11.41 2.63 13.71
N SER A 4 12.57 2.34 13.12
CA SER A 4 12.88 2.65 11.72
C SER A 4 11.89 2.01 10.73
N TRP A 5 11.05 1.08 11.22
CA TRP A 5 9.99 0.42 10.46
C TRP A 5 8.65 1.16 10.50
N LEU A 6 8.45 2.07 11.46
CA LEU A 6 7.33 3.01 11.50
C LEU A 6 7.80 4.37 10.96
N ALA A 7 8.11 4.42 9.66
CA ALA A 7 8.15 5.68 8.93
C ALA A 7 6.71 6.20 8.68
N LEU A 8 5.96 6.39 9.77
CA LEU A 8 4.86 7.34 9.80
C LEU A 8 5.51 8.67 10.13
N GLU A 9 5.40 9.65 9.22
CA GLU A 9 5.74 11.03 9.53
C GLU A 9 5.14 11.37 10.92
N PRO A 10 5.95 11.86 11.87
CA PRO A 10 5.44 12.22 13.19
C PRO A 10 4.24 13.18 13.05
N GLY A 11 3.03 12.71 13.38
CA GLY A 11 1.77 13.46 13.23
C GLY A 11 0.84 13.03 12.09
N ALA A 12 1.22 12.07 11.25
CA ALA A 12 0.31 11.48 10.27
C ALA A 12 -0.68 10.52 10.94
N ASP A 13 -1.99 10.75 10.79
CA ASP A 13 -3.02 9.85 11.32
C ASP A 13 -2.89 8.45 10.67
N PRO A 14 -2.59 7.40 11.46
CA PRO A 14 -2.50 6.04 10.95
C PRO A 14 -3.80 5.56 10.30
N ALA A 15 -4.96 6.04 10.76
CA ALA A 15 -6.26 5.66 10.22
C ALA A 15 -6.48 6.25 8.83
N GLU A 16 -6.16 7.53 8.62
CA GLU A 16 -6.17 8.18 7.29
C GLU A 16 -5.25 7.47 6.30
N ARG A 17 -4.04 7.09 6.76
CA ARG A 17 -3.08 6.35 5.93
C ARG A 17 -3.60 4.95 5.57
N ALA A 18 -4.21 4.26 6.53
CA ALA A 18 -4.80 2.94 6.29
C ALA A 18 -5.97 3.01 5.29
N ARG A 19 -6.85 4.01 5.42
CA ARG A 19 -7.95 4.26 4.47
C ARG A 19 -7.42 4.52 3.06
N THR A 20 -6.39 5.37 2.95
CA THR A 20 -5.74 5.70 1.66
C THR A 20 -5.13 4.46 1.02
N LEU A 21 -4.40 3.65 1.78
CA LEU A 21 -3.81 2.40 1.30
C LEU A 21 -4.88 1.39 0.88
N ARG A 22 -5.98 1.28 1.65
CA ARG A 22 -7.11 0.42 1.33
C ARG A 22 -7.74 0.80 -0.02
N ARG A 23 -8.04 2.08 -0.24
CA ARG A 23 -8.60 2.58 -1.51
C ARG A 23 -7.66 2.36 -2.70
N ALA A 24 -6.37 2.58 -2.50
CA ALA A 24 -5.38 2.33 -3.54
C ALA A 24 -5.24 0.83 -3.86
N HIS A 25 -5.36 -0.04 -2.86
CA HIS A 25 -5.34 -1.49 -3.06
C HIS A 25 -6.61 -1.98 -3.79
N GLU A 26 -7.80 -1.50 -3.40
CA GLU A 26 -9.06 -1.78 -4.10
C GLU A 26 -9.00 -1.35 -5.57
N THR A 27 -8.42 -0.18 -5.86
CA THR A 27 -8.23 0.30 -7.24
C THR A 27 -7.24 -0.58 -8.00
N PHE A 28 -6.16 -1.01 -7.35
CA PHE A 28 -5.17 -1.91 -7.95
C PHE A 28 -5.77 -3.27 -8.29
N THR A 29 -6.60 -3.83 -7.41
CA THR A 29 -7.22 -5.14 -7.65
C THR A 29 -8.34 -5.06 -8.68
N ALA A 30 -9.07 -3.93 -8.73
CA ALA A 30 -10.14 -3.73 -9.72
C ALA A 30 -9.65 -3.30 -11.11
N ALA A 31 -8.65 -2.41 -11.18
CA ALA A 31 -8.22 -1.75 -12.42
C ALA A 31 -6.74 -1.99 -12.79
N GLY A 32 -5.99 -2.75 -11.98
CA GLY A 32 -4.57 -3.04 -12.22
C GLY A 32 -3.62 -1.86 -12.00
N THR A 33 -4.12 -0.72 -11.52
CA THR A 33 -3.35 0.53 -11.39
C THR A 33 -3.20 0.95 -9.94
N VAL A 34 -2.02 1.46 -9.58
CA VAL A 34 -1.73 2.00 -8.25
C VAL A 34 -1.70 3.53 -8.34
N SER A 35 -2.64 4.20 -7.68
CA SER A 35 -2.62 5.66 -7.58
C SER A 35 -1.64 6.14 -6.50
N ARG A 36 -1.02 7.31 -6.69
CA ARG A 36 -0.25 7.99 -5.63
C ARG A 36 -1.21 8.33 -4.46
N PRO A 37 -0.81 8.26 -3.17
CA PRO A 37 0.55 8.35 -2.62
C PRO A 37 1.16 7.00 -2.16
N VAL A 38 0.85 5.89 -2.83
CA VAL A 38 1.49 4.60 -2.48
C VAL A 38 2.98 4.66 -2.82
N ARG A 39 3.84 4.38 -1.82
CA ARG A 39 5.30 4.30 -2.02
C ARG A 39 5.62 3.20 -3.04
N ALA A 40 6.62 3.44 -3.90
CA ALA A 40 7.01 2.52 -4.97
C ALA A 40 7.25 1.07 -4.48
N VAL A 41 7.88 0.90 -3.30
CA VAL A 41 8.13 -0.43 -2.70
C VAL A 41 6.84 -1.22 -2.40
N VAL A 42 5.77 -0.53 -2.01
CA VAL A 42 4.45 -1.15 -1.74
C VAL A 42 3.79 -1.53 -3.06
N ALA A 43 3.83 -0.64 -4.06
CA ALA A 43 3.31 -0.92 -5.40
C ALA A 43 4.03 -2.11 -6.06
N GLU A 44 5.36 -2.19 -5.95
CA GLU A 44 6.15 -3.33 -6.41
C GLU A 44 5.81 -4.63 -5.68
N SER A 45 5.54 -4.55 -4.37
CA SER A 45 5.09 -5.70 -3.59
C SER A 45 3.77 -6.26 -4.12
N TRP A 46 2.77 -5.39 -4.34
CA TRP A 46 1.49 -5.80 -4.90
C TRP A 46 1.62 -6.43 -6.29
N ARG A 47 2.43 -5.82 -7.17
CA ARG A 47 2.74 -6.40 -8.49
C ARG A 47 3.38 -7.78 -8.38
N ARG A 48 4.28 -8.00 -7.41
CA ARG A 48 4.90 -9.30 -7.16
C ARG A 48 3.89 -10.34 -6.68
N SER A 49 3.00 -9.97 -5.77
CA SER A 49 1.93 -10.87 -5.27
C SER A 49 1.03 -11.34 -6.40
N VAL A 50 0.57 -10.42 -7.26
CA VAL A 50 -0.24 -10.78 -8.44
C VAL A 50 0.54 -11.69 -9.39
N ARG A 51 1.82 -11.41 -9.67
CA ARG A 51 2.67 -12.31 -10.49
C ARG A 51 2.86 -13.69 -9.86
N ALA A 52 2.81 -13.79 -8.54
CA ALA A 52 2.89 -15.04 -7.80
C ALA A 52 1.54 -15.77 -7.67
N GLY A 53 0.45 -15.24 -8.27
CA GLY A 53 -0.89 -15.81 -8.17
C GLY A 53 -1.61 -15.52 -6.85
N VAL A 54 -1.08 -14.63 -6.01
CA VAL A 54 -1.72 -14.20 -4.76
C VAL A 54 -2.64 -13.01 -5.09
N GLY A 55 -3.90 -13.33 -5.37
CA GLY A 55 -5.00 -12.37 -5.55
C GLY A 55 -5.79 -12.14 -4.26
N PRO A 56 -6.60 -11.07 -4.19
CA PRO A 56 -7.61 -10.94 -3.14
C PRO A 56 -8.70 -12.00 -3.38
N ASP A 57 -8.73 -13.04 -2.54
CA ASP A 57 -9.87 -13.96 -2.39
C ASP A 57 -10.71 -13.51 -1.19
#